data_AF-A0A0J1L238-F1
#
_entry.id   AF-A0A0J1L238-F1
#
_cell.length_a   1.000
_cell.length_b   1.000
_cell.length_c   1.000
_cell.angle_alpha   90.00
_cell.angle_beta   90.00
_cell.angle_gamma   90.00
#
_symmetry.space_group_name_H-M   'P 1'
#
loop_
_entity.id
_entity.type
_entity.pdbx_description
1 polymer ?
#
loop_
_entity_poly.entity_id
_entity_poly.type
_entity_poly.pdbx_seq_one_letter_code
_entity_poly.pdbx_strand_id
1 'polypeptide(L)'
;MQKIWDFITSITQNKTNFIFSLVFSSISCYFTFLYNAALPKPETPIELMKYYFISPGDYLLNTGLNLLSLISLLLVGISLIYFASHNGNYYKNWFLVLSGLMGIGFIVAAAYFFSYFILLLFSFILLSIIVWVVIWALSDSKSYR
;
A
#
# COMPACT_ATOMS: atom_id res chain seq x y z
N MET A 1 6.86 -0.77 20.08
CA MET A 1 6.45 0.59 19.69
C MET A 1 7.61 1.58 19.62
N GLN A 2 8.51 1.65 20.62
CA GLN A 2 9.69 2.56 20.60
C GLN A 2 10.46 2.58 19.26
N LYS A 3 10.82 1.40 18.74
CA LYS A 3 11.57 1.25 17.48
C LYS A 3 10.93 1.90 16.25
N ILE A 4 9.59 1.96 16.20
CA ILE A 4 8.86 2.58 15.07
C ILE A 4 9.00 4.10 15.15
N TRP A 5 8.88 4.67 16.35
CA TRP A 5 9.07 6.09 16.58
C TRP A 5 10.51 6.53 16.34
N ASP A 6 11.49 5.72 16.76
CA ASP A 6 12.90 5.97 16.49
C ASP A 6 13.16 6.00 14.97
N PHE A 7 12.56 5.07 14.23
CA PHE A 7 12.65 5.00 12.77
C PHE A 7 12.02 6.24 12.10
N ILE A 8 10.79 6.61 12.46
CA ILE A 8 10.12 7.82 11.93
C ILE A 8 10.94 9.07 12.23
N THR A 9 11.51 9.16 13.43
CA THR A 9 12.36 10.29 13.82
C THR A 9 13.62 10.34 12.96
N SER A 10 14.25 9.19 12.69
CA SER A 10 15.43 9.08 11.83
C SER A 10 15.17 9.50 10.37
N ILE A 11 13.96 9.25 9.87
CA ILE A 11 13.52 9.72 8.55
C ILE A 11 13.30 11.23 8.58
N THR A 12 12.59 11.73 9.59
CA THR A 12 12.14 13.13 9.65
C THR A 12 13.30 14.10 9.90
N GLN A 13 14.22 13.75 10.79
CA GLN A 13 15.32 14.65 11.18
C GLN A 13 16.45 14.68 10.15
N ASN A 14 16.66 13.59 9.41
CA ASN A 14 17.66 13.54 8.35
C ASN A 14 17.05 14.02 7.01
N LYS A 15 17.46 15.22 6.59
CA LYS A 15 16.99 15.85 5.34
C LYS A 15 17.11 14.94 4.12
N THR A 16 18.20 14.19 4.01
CA THR A 16 18.44 13.27 2.89
C THR A 16 17.44 12.13 2.89
N ASN A 17 17.19 11.53 4.06
CA ASN A 17 16.22 10.44 4.20
C ASN A 17 14.79 10.91 3.89
N PHE A 18 14.44 12.11 4.34
CA PHE A 18 13.13 12.70 4.07
C PHE A 18 12.94 12.99 2.57
N ILE A 19 13.92 13.62 1.91
CA ILE A 19 13.89 13.87 0.46
C ILE A 19 13.79 12.55 -0.32
N PHE A 20 14.60 11.56 0.05
CA PHE A 20 14.54 10.25 -0.59
C PHE A 20 13.16 9.60 -0.42
N SER A 21 12.57 9.69 0.78
CA SER A 21 11.23 9.16 1.06
C SER A 21 10.15 9.86 0.23
N LEU A 22 10.24 11.18 0.05
CA LEU A 22 9.34 11.95 -0.81
C LEU A 22 9.44 11.54 -2.28
N VAL A 23 10.66 11.45 -2.81
CA VAL A 23 10.91 11.04 -4.20
C VAL A 23 10.44 9.62 -4.43
N PHE A 24 10.82 8.71 -3.53
CA PHE A 24 10.41 7.30 -3.58
C PHE A 24 8.89 7.15 -3.53
N SER A 25 8.22 7.87 -2.61
CA SER A 25 6.76 7.84 -2.52
C SER A 25 6.10 8.36 -3.79
N SER A 26 6.60 9.46 -4.36
CA SER A 26 6.09 10.04 -5.61
C SER A 26 6.23 9.08 -6.79
N ILE A 27 7.40 8.48 -6.96
CA ILE A 27 7.66 7.50 -8.03
C ILE A 27 6.77 6.27 -7.85
N SER A 28 6.69 5.73 -6.63
CA SER A 28 5.85 4.56 -6.33
C SER A 28 4.38 4.84 -6.66
N CYS A 29 3.85 5.98 -6.23
CA CYS A 29 2.46 6.35 -6.49
C CYS A 29 2.17 6.54 -7.98
N TYR A 30 3.10 7.15 -8.73
CA TYR A 30 2.96 7.32 -10.16
C TYR A 30 2.86 5.98 -10.89
N PHE A 31 3.77 5.04 -10.60
CA PHE A 31 3.73 3.71 -11.21
C PHE A 31 2.47 2.93 -10.78
N THR A 32 2.13 2.93 -9.50
CA THR A 32 0.93 2.25 -9.00
C THR A 32 -0.34 2.83 -9.63
N PHE A 33 -0.42 4.14 -9.86
CA PHE A 33 -1.54 4.77 -10.56
C PHE A 33 -1.66 4.25 -12.00
N LEU A 34 -0.54 4.20 -12.75
CA LEU A 34 -0.55 3.68 -14.12
C LEU A 34 -1.00 2.21 -14.17
N TYR A 35 -0.50 1.36 -13.27
CA TYR A 35 -0.90 -0.05 -13.21
C TYR A 35 -2.37 -0.23 -12.81
N ASN A 36 -2.85 0.54 -11.82
CA ASN A 36 -4.26 0.53 -11.42
C ASN A 36 -5.19 1.03 -12.54
N ALA A 37 -4.71 1.92 -13.41
CA ALA A 37 -5.49 2.42 -14.55
C ALA A 37 -5.49 1.44 -15.74
N ALA A 38 -4.41 0.68 -15.92
CA ALA A 38 -4.26 -0.28 -17.02
C ALA A 38 -5.04 -1.58 -16.80
N LEU A 39 -5.19 -2.00 -15.54
CA LEU A 39 -5.89 -3.24 -15.22
C LEU A 39 -7.42 -3.07 -15.22
N PRO A 40 -8.17 -4.06 -15.73
CA PRO A 40 -9.62 -4.02 -15.66
C PRO A 40 -10.05 -4.00 -14.20
N LYS A 41 -10.93 -3.05 -13.87
CA LYS A 41 -11.45 -2.84 -12.52
C LYS A 41 -12.59 -3.82 -12.27
N PRO A 42 -12.42 -4.79 -11.36
CA PRO A 42 -13.50 -5.69 -11.01
C PRO A 42 -14.53 -4.96 -10.15
N GLU A 43 -15.81 -5.12 -10.46
CA GLU A 43 -16.90 -4.65 -9.60
C GLU A 43 -17.25 -5.69 -8.53
N THR A 44 -16.90 -6.95 -8.77
CA THR A 44 -17.16 -8.07 -7.86
C THR A 44 -15.92 -8.96 -7.65
N PRO A 45 -15.84 -9.70 -6.53
CA PRO A 45 -14.77 -10.67 -6.32
C PRO A 45 -14.68 -11.73 -7.42
N ILE A 46 -15.82 -12.12 -8.01
CA ILE A 46 -15.88 -13.11 -9.10
C ILE A 46 -15.23 -12.56 -10.37
N GLU A 47 -15.50 -11.30 -10.71
CA GLU A 47 -14.84 -10.64 -11.84
C GLU A 47 -13.34 -10.48 -11.62
N LEU A 48 -12.93 -10.16 -10.38
CA LEU A 48 -11.52 -10.08 -10.06
C LEU A 48 -10.82 -11.42 -10.27
N MET A 49 -11.43 -12.52 -9.84
CA MET A 49 -10.89 -13.86 -10.11
C MET A 49 -10.77 -14.14 -11.61
N LYS A 50 -11.80 -13.78 -12.39
CA LYS A 50 -11.79 -13.95 -13.85
C LYS A 50 -10.61 -13.19 -14.48
N TYR A 51 -10.43 -11.92 -14.14
CA TYR A 51 -9.34 -11.11 -14.68
C TYR A 51 -7.96 -11.57 -14.18
N TYR A 52 -7.89 -12.00 -12.93
CA TYR A 52 -6.66 -12.53 -12.34
C TYR A 52 -6.14 -13.74 -13.12
N PHE A 53 -7.00 -14.69 -13.49
CA PHE A 53 -6.55 -15.87 -14.25
C PHE A 53 -6.13 -15.56 -15.69
N ILE A 54 -6.51 -14.39 -16.23
CA ILE A 54 -6.06 -13.94 -17.55
C ILE A 54 -4.61 -13.43 -17.45
N SER A 55 -4.28 -12.67 -16.40
CA SER A 55 -2.95 -12.06 -16.22
C SER A 55 -2.48 -12.07 -14.76
N PRO A 56 -2.17 -13.24 -14.19
CA PRO A 56 -1.92 -13.38 -12.74
C PRO A 56 -0.68 -12.61 -12.28
N GLY A 57 0.34 -12.51 -13.13
CA GLY A 57 1.56 -11.76 -12.85
C GLY A 57 1.30 -10.26 -12.67
N ASP A 58 0.46 -9.67 -13.53
CA ASP A 58 0.17 -8.23 -13.48
C ASP A 58 -0.61 -7.86 -12.23
N TYR A 59 -1.58 -8.69 -11.83
CA TYR A 59 -2.35 -8.49 -10.60
C TYR A 59 -1.50 -8.68 -9.33
N LEU A 60 -0.56 -9.63 -9.33
CA LEU A 60 0.36 -9.83 -8.22
C LEU A 60 1.35 -8.67 -8.09
N LEU A 61 1.91 -8.20 -9.21
CA LEU A 61 2.74 -7.01 -9.25
C LEU A 61 1.95 -5.78 -8.77
N ASN A 62 0.73 -5.59 -9.27
CA ASN A 62 -0.12 -4.47 -8.87
C ASN A 62 -0.46 -4.51 -7.37
N THR A 63 -0.66 -5.69 -6.79
CA THR A 63 -0.86 -5.84 -5.34
C THR A 63 0.37 -5.37 -4.57
N GLY A 64 1.56 -5.80 -4.99
CA GLY A 64 2.83 -5.37 -4.38
C GLY A 64 3.06 -3.86 -4.50
N LEU A 65 2.76 -3.28 -5.66
CA LEU A 65 2.84 -1.84 -5.92
C LEU A 65 1.88 -1.04 -5.03
N ASN A 66 0.62 -1.48 -4.88
CA ASN A 66 -0.34 -0.85 -3.98
C ASN A 66 0.13 -0.90 -2.51
N LEU A 67 0.68 -2.03 -2.06
CA LEU A 67 1.26 -2.14 -0.72
C LEU A 67 2.47 -1.20 -0.54
N LEU A 68 3.34 -1.13 -1.53
CA LEU A 68 4.54 -0.28 -1.50
C LEU A 68 4.17 1.21 -1.44
N SER A 69 3.21 1.64 -2.28
CA SER A 69 2.69 3.02 -2.28
C SER A 69 1.96 3.37 -0.99
N LEU A 70 1.19 2.43 -0.43
CA LEU A 70 0.56 2.59 0.88
C LEU A 70 1.60 2.87 1.96
N ILE A 71 2.62 2.02 2.09
CA ILE A 71 3.64 2.16 3.13
C ILE A 71 4.44 3.45 2.93
N SER A 72 4.83 3.77 1.69
CA SER A 72 5.63 4.97 1.40
C SER A 72 4.88 6.26 1.74
N LEU A 73 3.59 6.34 1.38
CA LEU A 73 2.75 7.49 1.71
C LEU A 73 2.48 7.62 3.20
N LEU A 74 2.22 6.51 3.90
CA LEU A 74 2.05 6.54 5.35
C LEU A 74 3.32 7.04 6.05
N LEU A 75 4.50 6.59 5.61
CA LEU A 75 5.77 7.05 6.18
C LEU A 75 5.97 8.56 5.98
N VAL A 76 5.74 9.08 4.78
CA VAL A 76 5.84 10.52 4.50
C VAL A 76 4.78 11.30 5.28
N GLY A 77 3.53 10.83 5.29
CA GLY A 77 2.42 11.49 5.98
C GLY A 77 2.63 11.59 7.49
N ILE A 78 3.03 10.49 8.13
CA ILE A 78 3.33 10.46 9.56
C ILE A 78 4.56 11.33 9.87
N SER A 79 5.59 11.31 9.02
CA SER A 79 6.79 12.15 9.20
C SER A 79 6.46 13.64 9.16
N LEU A 80 5.56 14.07 8.27
CA LEU A 80 5.11 15.46 8.19
C LEU A 80 4.27 15.90 9.39
N ILE A 81 3.39 15.03 9.89
CA ILE A 81 2.61 15.29 11.11
C ILE A 81 3.53 15.35 12.34
N TYR A 82 4.51 14.44 12.41
CA TYR A 82 5.52 14.44 13.46
C TYR A 82 6.36 15.73 13.41
N PHE A 83 6.82 16.13 12.23
CA PHE A 83 7.54 17.39 12.03
C PHE A 83 6.72 18.61 12.50
N ALA A 84 5.44 18.68 12.11
CA ALA A 84 4.56 19.79 12.46
C ALA A 84 4.32 19.89 13.98
N SER A 85 4.21 18.75 14.67
CA SER A 85 3.96 18.70 16.12
C SER A 85 5.19 18.97 16.98
N HIS A 86 6.40 18.59 16.53
CA HIS A 86 7.59 18.64 17.36
C HIS A 86 8.50 19.87 17.11
N ASN A 87 8.29 20.62 16.03
CA ASN A 87 9.15 21.77 15.67
C ASN A 87 8.49 23.14 15.88
N GLY A 88 7.53 23.23 16.82
CA GLY A 88 6.76 24.45 17.14
C GLY A 88 7.58 25.71 17.39
N ASN A 89 8.78 25.57 17.97
CA ASN A 89 9.60 26.70 18.38
C ASN A 89 10.54 27.23 17.29
N TYR A 90 10.74 26.48 16.20
CA TYR A 90 11.76 26.80 15.19
C TYR A 90 11.18 27.36 13.89
N TYR A 91 9.88 27.15 13.65
CA TYR A 91 9.22 27.51 12.39
C TYR A 91 7.98 28.36 12.64
N LYS A 92 7.58 29.12 11.62
CA LYS A 92 6.33 29.89 11.67
C LYS A 92 5.13 28.94 11.75
N ASN A 93 4.15 29.26 12.60
CA ASN A 93 2.95 28.44 12.83
C ASN A 93 2.23 28.05 11.52
N TRP A 94 2.09 28.97 10.57
CA TRP A 94 1.42 28.67 9.30
C TRP A 94 2.13 27.55 8.50
N PHE A 95 3.46 27.50 8.55
CA PHE A 95 4.24 26.47 7.87
C PHE A 95 4.05 25.09 8.51
N LEU A 96 3.97 25.05 9.84
CA LEU A 96 3.68 23.82 10.58
C LEU A 96 2.26 23.33 10.30
N VAL A 97 1.27 24.23 10.25
CA VAL A 97 -0.11 23.89 9.89
C VAL A 97 -0.19 23.30 8.48
N LEU A 98 0.45 23.93 7.50
CA LEU A 98 0.49 23.41 6.12
C LEU A 98 1.17 22.03 6.07
N SER A 99 2.27 21.84 6.79
CA SER A 99 2.96 20.55 6.85
C SER A 99 2.07 19.45 7.43
N GLY A 100 1.35 19.76 8.51
CA GLY A 100 0.38 18.82 9.11
C GLY A 100 -0.77 18.48 8.16
N LEU A 101 -1.34 19.48 7.47
CA LEU A 101 -2.39 19.27 6.48
C LEU A 101 -1.93 18.42 5.29
N MET A 102 -0.71 18.66 4.79
CA MET A 102 -0.10 17.81 3.75
C MET A 102 0.08 16.38 4.25
N GLY A 103 0.54 16.20 5.49
CA GLY A 103 0.68 14.89 6.10
C GLY A 103 -0.64 14.12 6.17
N ILE A 104 -1.72 14.78 6.61
CA ILE A 104 -3.08 14.20 6.61
C ILE A 104 -3.51 13.85 5.18
N GLY A 105 -3.27 14.74 4.21
CA GLY A 105 -3.57 14.49 2.80
C GLY A 105 -2.89 13.23 2.27
N PHE A 106 -1.62 13.01 2.62
CA PHE A 106 -0.91 11.78 2.25
C PHE A 106 -1.48 10.53 2.92
N ILE A 107 -1.93 10.60 4.17
CA ILE A 107 -2.59 9.47 4.85
C ILE A 107 -3.92 9.13 4.17
N VAL A 108 -4.71 10.15 3.80
CA VAL A 108 -5.96 9.94 3.05
C VAL A 108 -5.68 9.33 1.68
N ALA A 109 -4.65 9.81 0.97
CA ALA A 109 -4.23 9.20 -0.29
C ALA A 109 -3.75 7.76 -0.11
N ALA A 110 -3.09 7.43 1.02
CA ALA A 110 -2.67 6.07 1.32
C ALA A 110 -3.88 5.13 1.47
N ALA A 111 -4.99 5.61 2.04
CA ALA A 111 -6.22 4.83 2.18
C ALA A 111 -6.79 4.37 0.82
N TYR A 112 -6.61 5.16 -0.24
CA TYR A 112 -6.97 4.74 -1.60
C TYR A 112 -6.19 3.47 -2.00
N PHE A 113 -4.86 3.46 -1.90
CA PHE A 113 -4.06 2.28 -2.24
C PHE A 113 -4.34 1.09 -1.32
N PHE A 114 -4.63 1.34 -0.05
CA PHE A 114 -5.05 0.30 0.89
C PHE A 114 -6.34 -0.40 0.46
N SER A 115 -7.34 0.36 -0.03
CA SER A 115 -8.59 -0.22 -0.50
C SER A 115 -8.39 -1.19 -1.68
N TYR A 116 -7.56 -0.82 -2.65
CA TYR A 116 -7.19 -1.70 -3.77
C TYR A 116 -6.39 -2.90 -3.30
N PHE A 117 -5.45 -2.69 -2.38
CA PHE A 117 -4.68 -3.78 -1.78
C PHE A 117 -5.57 -4.81 -1.09
N ILE A 118 -6.54 -4.39 -0.27
CA ILE A 118 -7.49 -5.30 0.40
C ILE A 118 -8.29 -6.10 -0.62
N LEU A 119 -8.81 -5.44 -1.65
CA LEU A 119 -9.65 -6.07 -2.66
C LEU A 119 -8.88 -7.16 -3.43
N LEU A 120 -7.61 -6.90 -3.75
CA LEU A 120 -6.70 -7.89 -4.36
C LEU A 120 -6.36 -9.03 -3.39
N LEU A 121 -6.07 -8.70 -2.13
CA LEU A 121 -5.72 -9.67 -1.09
C LEU A 121 -6.86 -10.65 -0.80
N PHE A 122 -8.10 -10.16 -0.74
CA PHE A 122 -9.28 -11.01 -0.58
C PHE A 122 -9.40 -12.05 -1.71
N SER A 123 -9.06 -11.67 -2.94
CA SER A 123 -9.10 -12.59 -4.07
C SER A 123 -8.02 -13.66 -4.02
N PHE A 124 -6.82 -13.33 -3.52
CA PHE A 124 -5.79 -14.34 -3.25
C PHE A 124 -6.22 -15.36 -2.19
N ILE A 125 -6.94 -14.90 -1.16
CA ILE A 125 -7.50 -15.80 -0.14
C ILE A 125 -8.52 -16.74 -0.77
N LEU A 126 -9.48 -16.22 -1.54
CA LEU A 126 -10.48 -17.05 -2.22
C LEU A 126 -9.84 -18.08 -3.16
N LEU A 127 -8.83 -17.65 -3.94
CA LEU A 127 -8.10 -18.54 -4.84
C LEU A 127 -7.36 -19.64 -4.07
N SER A 128 -6.75 -19.28 -2.93
CA SER A 128 -6.05 -20.24 -2.06
C SER A 128 -7.02 -21.29 -1.48
N ILE A 129 -8.24 -20.89 -1.11
CA ILE A 129 -9.30 -21.81 -0.66
C ILE A 129 -9.70 -22.78 -1.78
N ILE A 130 -9.93 -22.28 -2.99
CA ILE A 130 -10.32 -23.13 -4.14
C ILE A 130 -9.23 -24.13 -4.47
N VAL A 131 -7.97 -23.68 -4.54
CA VAL A 131 -6.81 -24.56 -4.80
C VAL A 131 -6.71 -25.64 -3.72
N TRP A 132 -6.88 -25.29 -2.45
CA TRP A 132 -6.87 -26.24 -1.36
C TRP A 132 -7.97 -27.29 -1.47
N VAL A 133 -9.21 -26.88 -1.79
CA VAL A 133 -10.35 -27.81 -2.00
C VAL A 133 -10.09 -28.78 -3.16
N VAL A 134 -9.55 -28.27 -4.27
CA VAL A 134 -9.22 -29.10 -5.44
C VAL A 134 -8.13 -30.12 -5.11
N ILE A 135 -7.06 -29.70 -4.43
CA ILE A 135 -5.98 -30.60 -3.99
C ILE A 135 -6.54 -31.69 -3.07
N TRP A 136 -7.39 -31.31 -2.12
CA TRP A 136 -8.03 -32.25 -1.20
C TRP A 136 -8.90 -33.28 -1.94
N ALA A 137 -9.76 -32.82 -2.85
CA ALA A 137 -10.63 -33.70 -3.64
C ALA A 137 -9.83 -34.67 -4.55
N LEU A 138 -8.75 -34.18 -5.18
CA LEU A 138 -7.87 -35.00 -5.99
C LEU A 138 -7.09 -36.02 -5.15
N SER A 139 -6.72 -35.67 -3.92
CA SER A 139 -6.06 -36.58 -3.00
C SER A 139 -6.98 -37.73 -2.58
N ASP A 140 -8.25 -37.45 -2.30
CA ASP A 140 -9.22 -38.46 -1.87
C ASP A 140 -9.52 -39.48 -2.99
N SER A 141 -9.56 -39.02 -4.25
CA SER A 141 -9.75 -39.89 -5.43
C SER A 141 -8.64 -40.94 -5.63
N LYS A 142 -7.44 -40.72 -5.06
CA LYS A 142 -6.32 -41.67 -5.12
C LYS A 142 -6.38 -42.77 -4.05
N SER A 143 -7.16 -42.59 -2.98
CA SER A 143 -7.34 -43.63 -1.94
C SER A 143 -8.20 -44.82 -2.37
N TYR A 144 -8.90 -44.71 -3.51
CA TYR A 144 -9.79 -45.74 -4.05
C TYR A 144 -9.21 -46.49 -5.25
N ARG A 145 -7.91 -46.35 -5.53
CA ARG A 145 -7.15 -47.16 -6.49
C ARG A 145 -6.07 -47.94 -5.76
#